data_AF-A0A3P6S582-F1
#
_entry.id   AF-A0A3P6S582-F1
#
_cell.length_a   1.000
_cell.length_b   1.000
_cell.length_c   1.000
_cell.angle_alpha   90.00
_cell.angle_beta   90.00
_cell.angle_gamma   90.00
#
_symmetry.space_group_name_H-M   'P 1'
#
loop_
_entity.id
_entity.type
_entity.pdbx_description
1 polymer ?
#
loop_
_entity_poly.entity_id
_entity_poly.type
_entity_poly.pdbx_seq_one_letter_code
_entity_poly.pdbx_strand_id
1 'polypeptide(L)'
;MGYIESYALFITNYIHGEDENARQLRRTLARYLCLTQVFVFRDISIQVKKRFPTTDSMINAGILLREEKEKLHSIELQYDKYWAPIRWIHSEALKARKEETITSDLLYWKLCAEVDKFRHNLQLLCNYDWIPIPLVYSQLDLVVLMMTIIEFVFFTGWLKVAQALLNPFGDDDDDFECIYLIDKNFATSLCIADNYDRLPKIRPDPFWRSNKRSPASPSTALVGVNFKITSNNQASWTRDDLQTIGRGKIMNIASPHSHHLEESTNRKPLRLAQNSTFQINHSIPLNLSMNNDDNNELLRYKFPVHL
;
A
#
# COMPACT_ATOMS: atom_id res chain seq x y z
N MET A 1 -4.29 5.15 -7.36
CA MET A 1 -3.41 4.86 -8.52
C MET A 1 -2.84 3.46 -8.39
N GLY A 2 -3.21 2.57 -9.33
CA GLY A 2 -3.01 1.13 -9.24
C GLY A 2 -1.58 0.70 -9.52
N TYR A 3 -0.70 0.78 -8.54
CA TYR A 3 0.58 0.07 -8.60
C TYR A 3 0.31 -1.43 -8.54
N ILE A 4 0.73 -2.16 -9.58
CA ILE A 4 0.49 -3.60 -9.69
C ILE A 4 1.48 -4.41 -8.83
N GLU A 5 2.55 -3.78 -8.36
CA GLU A 5 3.63 -4.38 -7.55
C GLU A 5 3.12 -5.21 -6.37
N SER A 6 2.21 -4.69 -5.55
CA SER A 6 1.66 -5.43 -4.41
C SER A 6 0.92 -6.70 -4.86
N TYR A 7 0.12 -6.60 -5.93
CA TYR A 7 -0.64 -7.74 -6.47
C TYR A 7 0.27 -8.76 -7.16
N ALA A 8 1.31 -8.30 -7.87
CA ALA A 8 2.33 -9.16 -8.45
C ALA A 8 3.09 -9.93 -7.37
N LEU A 9 3.45 -9.28 -6.25
CA LEU A 9 4.06 -9.92 -5.09
C LEU A 9 3.14 -10.97 -4.45
N PHE A 10 1.83 -10.69 -4.35
CA PHE A 10 0.87 -11.70 -3.88
C PHE A 10 0.79 -12.90 -4.83
N ILE A 11 0.73 -12.66 -6.14
CA ILE A 11 0.73 -13.73 -7.15
C ILE A 11 1.98 -14.60 -7.02
N THR A 12 3.17 -14.00 -6.90
CA THR A 12 4.42 -14.77 -6.75
C THR A 12 4.49 -15.53 -5.44
N ASN A 13 3.97 -14.97 -4.35
CA ASN A 13 4.02 -15.62 -3.03
C ASN A 13 3.05 -16.78 -2.90
N TYR A 14 1.91 -16.77 -3.60
CA TYR A 14 0.89 -17.80 -3.48
C TYR A 14 1.01 -18.92 -4.51
N ILE A 15 1.57 -18.64 -5.69
CA ILE A 15 1.79 -19.64 -6.75
C ILE A 15 3.21 -20.17 -6.67
N HIS A 16 3.32 -21.37 -6.13
CA HIS A 16 4.60 -22.01 -5.90
C HIS A 16 5.04 -22.85 -7.12
N GLY A 17 6.34 -23.03 -7.27
CA GLY A 17 6.93 -23.90 -8.29
C GLY A 17 7.83 -23.18 -9.30
N GLU A 18 8.94 -23.84 -9.64
CA GLU A 18 9.89 -23.40 -10.67
C GLU A 18 9.52 -23.89 -12.07
N ASP A 19 8.47 -24.71 -12.18
CA ASP A 19 8.00 -25.25 -13.46
C ASP A 19 7.64 -24.14 -14.44
N GLU A 20 7.90 -24.39 -15.73
CA GLU A 20 7.55 -23.45 -16.80
C GLU A 20 6.06 -23.11 -16.81
N ASN A 21 5.20 -24.08 -16.48
CA ASN A 21 3.75 -23.86 -16.36
C ASN A 21 3.41 -22.89 -15.22
N ALA A 22 4.06 -23.02 -14.06
CA ALA A 22 3.87 -22.12 -12.92
C ALA A 22 4.39 -20.71 -13.24
N ARG A 23 5.53 -20.60 -13.94
CA ARG A 23 6.05 -19.32 -14.44
C ARG A 23 5.07 -18.67 -15.41
N GLN A 24 4.56 -19.43 -16.38
CA GLN A 24 3.60 -18.94 -17.37
C GLN A 24 2.30 -18.48 -16.70
N LEU A 25 1.82 -19.21 -15.68
CA LEU A 25 0.65 -18.83 -14.91
C LEU A 25 0.87 -17.48 -14.18
N ARG A 26 1.98 -17.33 -13.43
CA ARG A 26 2.31 -16.06 -12.74
C ARG A 26 2.37 -14.88 -13.69
N ARG A 27 3.04 -15.03 -14.84
CA ARG A 27 3.12 -13.99 -15.89
C ARG A 27 1.75 -13.67 -16.49
N THR A 28 0.93 -14.68 -16.71
CA THR A 28 -0.41 -14.52 -17.30
C THR A 28 -1.33 -13.76 -16.36
N LEU A 29 -1.34 -14.10 -15.06
CA LEU A 29 -2.13 -13.39 -14.06
C LEU A 29 -1.69 -11.93 -13.92
N ALA A 30 -0.37 -11.68 -13.83
CA ALA A 30 0.18 -10.32 -13.79
C ALA A 30 -0.22 -9.51 -15.05
N ARG A 31 -0.13 -10.12 -16.24
CA ARG A 31 -0.53 -9.49 -17.49
C ARG A 31 -2.03 -9.20 -17.55
N TYR A 32 -2.90 -10.08 -17.03
CA TYR A 32 -4.34 -9.81 -16.97
C TYR A 32 -4.70 -8.65 -16.04
N LEU A 33 -3.96 -8.45 -14.94
CA LEU A 33 -4.11 -7.26 -14.10
C LEU A 33 -3.74 -5.99 -14.88
N CYS A 34 -2.60 -6.01 -15.57
CA CYS A 34 -2.18 -4.89 -16.43
C CYS A 34 -3.18 -4.63 -17.56
N LEU A 35 -3.71 -5.68 -18.20
CA LEU A 35 -4.71 -5.58 -19.26
C LEU A 35 -6.00 -4.91 -18.77
N THR A 36 -6.46 -5.29 -17.57
CA THR A 36 -7.63 -4.65 -16.92
C THR A 36 -7.36 -3.16 -16.69
N GLN A 37 -6.18 -2.82 -16.18
CA GLN A 37 -5.78 -1.43 -15.95
C GLN A 37 -5.77 -0.62 -17.26
N VAL A 38 -5.24 -1.20 -18.34
CA VAL A 38 -5.19 -0.55 -19.66
C VAL A 38 -6.59 -0.30 -20.21
N PHE A 39 -7.53 -1.24 -20.06
CA PHE A 39 -8.91 -1.01 -20.48
C PHE A 39 -9.53 0.18 -19.75
N VAL A 40 -9.42 0.22 -18.42
CA VAL A 40 -9.99 1.31 -17.61
C VAL A 40 -9.30 2.65 -17.93
N PHE A 41 -7.97 2.68 -18.04
CA PHE A 41 -7.25 3.91 -18.34
C PHE A 41 -7.46 4.40 -19.77
N ARG A 42 -7.75 3.54 -20.74
CA ARG A 42 -8.09 3.95 -22.11
C ARG A 42 -9.41 4.72 -22.16
N ASP A 43 -10.37 4.36 -21.29
CA ASP A 43 -11.69 4.97 -21.29
C ASP A 43 -11.67 6.33 -20.57
N ILE A 44 -10.79 6.50 -19.56
CA ILE A 44 -10.67 7.71 -18.73
C ILE A 44 -9.59 8.68 -19.24
N SER A 45 -8.39 8.19 -19.58
CA SER A 45 -7.26 9.04 -19.97
C SER A 45 -7.14 9.19 -21.48
N ILE A 46 -7.06 10.45 -21.92
CA ILE A 46 -6.91 10.80 -23.32
C ILE A 46 -5.56 10.33 -23.87
N GLN A 47 -4.49 10.45 -23.08
CA GLN A 47 -3.15 9.98 -23.45
C GLN A 47 -3.13 8.47 -23.76
N VAL A 48 -3.73 7.68 -22.88
CA VAL A 48 -3.78 6.21 -23.03
C VAL A 48 -4.68 5.83 -24.22
N LYS A 49 -5.77 6.56 -24.45
CA LYS A 49 -6.63 6.39 -25.62
C LYS A 49 -5.92 6.67 -26.94
N LYS A 50 -5.08 7.71 -26.99
CA LYS A 50 -4.23 8.03 -28.16
C LYS A 50 -3.22 6.91 -28.43
N ARG A 51 -2.63 6.33 -27.39
CA ARG A 51 -1.67 5.21 -27.50
C ARG A 51 -2.32 3.89 -27.91
N PHE A 52 -3.50 3.58 -27.36
CA PHE A 52 -4.22 2.33 -27.60
C PHE A 52 -5.62 2.54 -28.17
N PRO A 53 -5.76 3.06 -29.40
CA PRO A 53 -7.06 3.37 -29.98
C PRO A 53 -7.91 2.12 -30.29
N THR A 54 -7.26 1.02 -30.65
CA THR A 54 -7.91 -0.23 -31.06
C THR A 54 -7.40 -1.42 -30.25
N THR A 55 -8.17 -2.50 -30.15
CA THR A 55 -7.69 -3.74 -29.51
C THR A 55 -6.48 -4.34 -30.23
N ASP A 56 -6.35 -4.12 -31.54
CA ASP A 56 -5.16 -4.52 -32.30
C ASP A 56 -3.88 -3.80 -31.88
N SER A 57 -3.97 -2.51 -31.52
CA SER A 57 -2.83 -1.78 -30.97
C SER A 57 -2.32 -2.39 -29.65
N MET A 58 -3.21 -2.94 -28.84
CA MET A 58 -2.86 -3.64 -27.59
C MET A 58 -2.18 -4.99 -27.86
N ILE A 59 -2.56 -5.67 -28.96
CA ILE A 59 -1.89 -6.90 -29.41
C ILE A 59 -0.47 -6.58 -29.87
N ASN A 60 -0.29 -5.52 -30.66
CA ASN A 60 1.03 -5.11 -31.13
C ASN A 60 1.95 -4.73 -29.96
N ALA A 61 1.41 -4.19 -28.88
CA ALA A 61 2.13 -3.91 -27.65
C ALA A 61 2.40 -5.15 -26.77
N GLY A 62 1.85 -6.32 -27.11
CA GLY A 62 2.04 -7.57 -26.38
C GLY A 62 1.29 -7.68 -25.05
N ILE A 63 0.34 -6.76 -24.78
CA ILE A 63 -0.46 -6.77 -23.56
C ILE A 63 -1.62 -7.78 -23.68
N LEU A 64 -2.20 -7.87 -24.88
CA LEU A 64 -3.31 -8.78 -25.22
C LEU A 64 -2.85 -9.81 -26.26
N LEU A 65 -3.22 -11.08 -26.11
CA LEU A 65 -2.97 -12.09 -27.15
C LEU A 65 -4.12 -12.14 -28.18
N ARG A 66 -3.83 -12.68 -29.37
CA ARG A 66 -4.82 -12.84 -30.44
C ARG A 66 -5.98 -13.77 -30.03
N GLU A 67 -5.66 -14.90 -29.41
CA GLU A 67 -6.66 -15.86 -28.91
C GLU A 67 -7.57 -15.25 -27.83
N GLU A 68 -7.01 -14.36 -27.01
CA GLU A 68 -7.76 -13.65 -25.96
C GLU A 68 -8.67 -12.58 -26.57
N LYS A 69 -8.22 -11.90 -27.63
CA LYS A 69 -9.05 -10.99 -28.41
C LYS A 69 -10.26 -11.73 -28.99
N GLU A 70 -10.07 -12.92 -29.58
CA GLU A 70 -11.17 -13.72 -30.12
C GLU A 70 -12.20 -14.08 -29.04
N LYS A 71 -11.74 -14.52 -27.86
CA LYS A 71 -12.61 -14.77 -26.70
C LYS A 71 -13.31 -13.50 -26.19
N LEU A 72 -12.68 -12.34 -26.31
CA LEU A 72 -13.29 -11.07 -25.94
C LEU A 72 -14.38 -10.66 -26.95
N HIS A 73 -14.18 -10.95 -28.23
CA HIS A 73 -15.16 -10.70 -29.28
C HIS A 73 -16.34 -11.67 -29.25
N SER A 74 -16.13 -12.93 -28.85
CA SER A 74 -17.22 -13.90 -28.68
C SER A 74 -18.21 -13.51 -27.59
N ILE A 75 -17.84 -12.59 -26.69
CA ILE A 75 -18.75 -12.01 -25.70
C ILE A 75 -19.54 -10.90 -26.39
N GLU A 76 -20.77 -11.24 -26.79
CA GLU A 76 -21.76 -10.31 -27.33
C GLU A 76 -22.31 -9.43 -26.21
N LEU A 77 -21.69 -8.27 -26.02
CA LEU A 77 -22.12 -7.24 -25.09
C LEU A 77 -21.80 -5.88 -25.70
N GLN A 78 -22.75 -4.94 -25.58
CA GLN A 78 -22.58 -3.56 -26.05
C GLN A 78 -21.70 -2.71 -25.13
N TYR A 79 -21.59 -3.09 -23.86
CA TYR A 79 -20.81 -2.37 -22.84
C TYR A 79 -19.34 -2.79 -22.78
N ASP A 80 -18.51 -1.96 -22.13
CA ASP A 80 -17.09 -2.23 -21.97
C ASP A 80 -16.80 -3.51 -21.19
N LYS A 81 -15.83 -4.27 -21.71
CA LYS A 81 -15.52 -5.64 -21.27
C LYS A 81 -14.29 -5.71 -20.36
N TYR A 82 -13.98 -4.64 -19.63
CA TYR A 82 -12.84 -4.57 -18.71
C TYR A 82 -12.95 -5.58 -17.54
N TRP A 83 -14.15 -6.10 -17.26
CA TRP A 83 -14.37 -7.15 -16.25
C TRP A 83 -13.90 -8.54 -16.71
N ALA A 84 -13.74 -8.78 -18.01
CA ALA A 84 -13.43 -10.11 -18.54
C ALA A 84 -12.06 -10.63 -18.09
N PRO A 85 -10.95 -9.86 -18.13
CA PRO A 85 -9.66 -10.36 -17.65
C PRO A 85 -9.64 -10.67 -16.14
N ILE A 86 -10.39 -9.92 -15.33
CA ILE A 86 -10.55 -10.22 -13.89
C ILE A 86 -11.22 -11.59 -13.71
N ARG A 87 -12.26 -11.88 -14.48
CA ARG A 87 -12.90 -13.21 -14.46
C ARG A 87 -11.93 -14.30 -14.91
N TRP A 88 -11.09 -14.04 -15.91
CA TRP A 88 -10.08 -15.00 -16.36
C TRP A 88 -9.06 -15.29 -15.25
N ILE A 89 -8.61 -14.27 -14.50
CA ILE A 89 -7.76 -14.45 -13.32
C ILE A 89 -8.39 -15.41 -12.32
N HIS A 90 -9.66 -15.18 -11.94
CA HIS A 90 -10.37 -16.05 -11.02
C HIS A 90 -10.48 -17.49 -11.55
N SER A 91 -10.72 -17.65 -12.86
CA SER A 91 -10.81 -18.98 -13.48
C SER A 91 -9.47 -19.72 -13.51
N GLU A 92 -8.37 -19.03 -13.80
CA GLU A 92 -7.03 -19.59 -13.82
C GLU A 92 -6.53 -19.90 -12.40
N ALA A 93 -6.81 -19.03 -11.44
CA ALA A 93 -6.52 -19.29 -10.02
C ALA A 93 -7.27 -20.52 -9.50
N LEU A 94 -8.52 -20.74 -9.93
CA LEU A 94 -9.29 -21.92 -9.56
C LEU A 94 -8.72 -23.22 -10.17
N LYS A 95 -8.25 -23.17 -11.43
CA LYS A 95 -7.54 -24.30 -12.05
C LYS A 95 -6.25 -24.60 -11.33
N ALA A 96 -5.45 -23.57 -11.05
CA ALA A 96 -4.20 -23.67 -10.30
C ALA A 96 -4.40 -24.32 -8.93
N ARG A 97 -5.52 -24.02 -8.25
CA ARG A 97 -5.90 -24.67 -7.00
C ARG A 97 -6.25 -26.14 -7.16
N LYS A 98 -6.96 -26.52 -8.23
CA LYS A 98 -7.29 -27.92 -8.55
C LYS A 98 -6.06 -28.75 -8.92
N GLU A 99 -5.09 -28.12 -9.56
CA GLU A 99 -3.80 -28.70 -9.93
C GLU A 99 -2.79 -28.70 -8.78
N GLU A 100 -3.21 -28.29 -7.57
CA GLU A 100 -2.40 -28.22 -6.33
C GLU A 100 -1.13 -27.34 -6.41
N THR A 101 -0.97 -26.55 -7.48
CA THR A 101 0.07 -25.50 -7.56
C THR A 101 -0.09 -24.43 -6.47
N ILE A 102 -1.34 -24.19 -6.05
CA ILE A 102 -1.67 -23.44 -4.84
C ILE A 102 -1.97 -24.44 -3.72
N THR A 103 -1.13 -24.44 -2.69
CA THR A 103 -1.11 -25.46 -1.64
C THR A 103 -2.35 -25.46 -0.73
N SER A 104 -2.98 -24.31 -0.50
CA SER A 104 -4.09 -24.17 0.46
C SER A 104 -5.24 -23.33 -0.09
N ASP A 105 -6.46 -23.71 0.28
CA ASP A 105 -7.69 -22.95 -0.01
C ASP A 105 -7.65 -21.53 0.56
N LEU A 106 -6.96 -21.33 1.68
CA LEU A 106 -6.80 -20.01 2.29
C LEU A 106 -5.99 -19.08 1.40
N LEU A 107 -4.91 -19.58 0.79
CA LEU A 107 -4.05 -18.79 -0.10
C LEU A 107 -4.79 -18.42 -1.38
N TYR A 108 -5.57 -19.37 -1.92
CA TYR A 108 -6.46 -19.11 -3.06
C TYR A 108 -7.49 -18.02 -2.73
N TRP A 109 -8.22 -18.15 -1.63
CA TRP A 109 -9.21 -17.15 -1.22
C TRP A 109 -8.57 -15.77 -1.02
N LYS A 110 -7.40 -15.72 -0.39
CA LYS A 110 -6.67 -14.48 -0.16
C LYS A 110 -6.20 -13.83 -1.46
N LEU A 111 -5.72 -14.61 -2.43
CA LEU A 111 -5.38 -14.14 -3.77
C LEU A 111 -6.60 -13.51 -4.46
N CYS A 112 -7.74 -14.20 -4.45
CA CYS A 112 -9.01 -13.69 -5.00
C CYS A 112 -9.43 -12.37 -4.34
N ALA A 113 -9.33 -12.27 -3.00
CA ALA A 113 -9.68 -11.07 -2.26
C ALA A 113 -8.81 -9.85 -2.64
N GLU A 114 -7.50 -10.06 -2.87
CA GLU A 114 -6.63 -8.97 -3.32
C GLU A 114 -6.95 -8.53 -4.76
N VAL A 115 -7.29 -9.47 -5.65
CA VAL A 115 -7.75 -9.16 -7.01
C VAL A 115 -9.06 -8.37 -6.99
N ASP A 116 -9.99 -8.73 -6.10
CA ASP A 116 -11.26 -8.00 -5.97
C ASP A 116 -11.05 -6.60 -5.38
N LYS A 117 -10.10 -6.44 -4.45
CA LYS A 117 -9.67 -5.13 -3.96
C LYS A 117 -9.08 -4.27 -5.08
N PHE A 118 -8.27 -4.85 -5.96
CA PHE A 118 -7.76 -4.16 -7.17
C PHE A 118 -8.91 -3.70 -8.07
N ARG A 119 -9.88 -4.59 -8.35
CA ARG A 119 -11.08 -4.27 -9.12
C ARG A 119 -11.88 -3.13 -8.50
N HIS A 120 -12.08 -3.14 -7.18
CA HIS A 120 -12.81 -2.10 -6.48
C HIS A 120 -12.14 -0.73 -6.61
N ASN A 121 -10.80 -0.68 -6.49
CA ASN A 121 -10.03 0.55 -6.68
C ASN A 121 -10.13 1.09 -8.10
N LEU A 122 -10.14 0.22 -9.12
CA LEU A 122 -10.36 0.63 -10.51
C LEU A 122 -11.80 1.10 -10.75
N GLN A 123 -12.80 0.42 -10.16
CA GLN A 123 -14.19 0.83 -10.27
C GLN A 123 -14.45 2.20 -9.63
N LEU A 124 -13.80 2.48 -8.49
CA LEU A 124 -13.85 3.79 -7.86
C LEU A 124 -13.38 4.87 -8.83
N LEU A 125 -12.34 4.59 -9.63
CA LEU A 125 -11.85 5.53 -10.64
C LEU A 125 -12.87 5.77 -11.76
N CYS A 126 -13.51 4.72 -12.27
CA CYS A 126 -14.62 4.86 -13.23
C CYS A 126 -15.77 5.70 -12.67
N ASN A 127 -16.07 5.58 -11.37
CA ASN A 127 -17.14 6.37 -10.74
C ASN A 127 -16.78 7.86 -10.65
N TYR A 128 -15.50 8.21 -10.48
CA TYR A 128 -15.05 9.61 -10.50
C TYR A 128 -15.13 10.23 -11.89
N ASP A 129 -14.90 9.45 -12.94
CA ASP A 129 -15.04 9.89 -14.34
C ASP A 129 -16.52 10.03 -14.75
N TRP A 130 -17.37 9.10 -14.32
CA TRP A 130 -18.77 9.05 -14.75
C TRP A 130 -19.66 10.17 -14.18
N ILE A 131 -19.30 10.77 -13.04
CA ILE A 131 -20.10 11.82 -12.39
C ILE A 131 -19.44 13.19 -12.65
N PRO A 132 -19.85 13.92 -13.70
CA PRO A 132 -19.35 15.28 -13.92
C PRO A 132 -19.89 16.23 -12.84
N ILE A 133 -19.07 17.19 -12.42
CA ILE A 133 -19.51 18.26 -11.52
C ILE A 133 -20.64 19.05 -12.21
N PRO A 134 -21.78 19.33 -11.52
CA PRO A 134 -22.88 20.07 -12.11
C PRO A 134 -22.42 21.42 -12.69
N LEU A 135 -22.72 21.64 -13.97
CA LEU A 135 -22.29 22.82 -14.76
C LEU A 135 -22.84 24.18 -14.26
N VAL A 136 -23.66 24.19 -13.19
CA VAL A 136 -24.28 25.38 -12.61
C VAL A 136 -23.29 26.23 -11.80
N TYR A 137 -22.11 25.71 -11.48
CA TYR A 137 -21.16 26.37 -10.57
C TYR A 137 -20.11 27.29 -11.23
N SER A 138 -20.09 27.48 -12.56
CA SER A 138 -18.95 28.11 -13.25
C SER A 138 -19.19 29.47 -13.95
N GLN A 139 -20.11 30.31 -13.46
CA GLN A 139 -20.40 31.59 -14.12
C GLN A 139 -20.27 32.79 -13.18
N LEU A 140 -19.22 33.61 -13.36
CA LEU A 140 -19.11 34.96 -12.77
C LEU A 140 -18.37 35.92 -13.73
N ASP A 141 -19.05 37.01 -14.09
CA ASP A 141 -18.58 38.10 -14.96
C ASP A 141 -17.87 39.24 -14.19
N LEU A 142 -17.05 40.01 -14.92
CA LEU A 142 -15.92 40.84 -14.45
C LEU A 142 -16.10 42.34 -14.74
N VAL A 143 -15.81 43.24 -13.78
CA VAL A 143 -15.57 44.69 -14.07
C VAL A 143 -14.57 45.35 -13.09
N VAL A 144 -13.66 46.15 -13.67
CA VAL A 144 -12.79 47.24 -13.14
C VAL A 144 -11.34 46.84 -12.79
N LEU A 145 -10.42 47.82 -12.67
CA LEU A 145 -9.03 47.82 -13.13
C LEU A 145 -8.02 48.12 -11.99
N MET A 146 -6.82 47.50 -12.05
CA MET A 146 -5.66 47.55 -11.12
C MET A 146 -5.76 46.78 -9.78
N MET A 147 -6.52 47.23 -8.77
CA MET A 147 -6.68 46.41 -7.53
C MET A 147 -7.43 45.11 -7.84
N THR A 148 -8.42 45.23 -8.70
CA THR A 148 -9.15 44.11 -9.28
C THR A 148 -8.26 43.24 -10.16
N ILE A 149 -7.11 43.71 -10.68
CA ILE A 149 -6.19 42.85 -11.45
C ILE A 149 -5.47 41.89 -10.50
N ILE A 150 -5.07 42.33 -9.31
CA ILE A 150 -4.44 41.46 -8.31
C ILE A 150 -5.49 40.48 -7.77
N GLU A 151 -6.68 40.96 -7.39
CA GLU A 151 -7.79 40.08 -6.98
C GLU A 151 -8.17 39.11 -8.11
N PHE A 152 -8.21 39.57 -9.36
CA PHE A 152 -8.43 38.73 -10.53
C PHE A 152 -7.36 37.66 -10.67
N VAL A 153 -6.06 37.98 -10.53
CA VAL A 153 -5.00 36.96 -10.59
C VAL A 153 -5.13 35.94 -9.45
N PHE A 154 -5.52 36.35 -8.24
CA PHE A 154 -5.78 35.42 -7.14
C PHE A 154 -6.99 34.53 -7.41
N PHE A 155 -8.14 35.10 -7.80
CA PHE A 155 -9.37 34.34 -8.05
C PHE A 155 -9.28 33.47 -9.31
N THR A 156 -8.77 34.02 -10.42
CA THR A 156 -8.54 33.25 -11.65
C THR A 156 -7.41 32.26 -11.51
N GLY A 157 -6.37 32.56 -10.74
CA GLY A 157 -5.29 31.63 -10.43
C GLY A 157 -5.81 30.43 -9.64
N TRP A 158 -6.57 30.67 -8.58
CA TRP A 158 -7.23 29.58 -7.82
C TRP A 158 -8.25 28.82 -8.68
N LEU A 159 -9.03 29.51 -9.51
CA LEU A 159 -9.95 28.88 -10.45
C LEU A 159 -9.22 28.04 -11.50
N LYS A 160 -8.06 28.49 -11.98
CA LYS A 160 -7.21 27.76 -12.94
C LYS A 160 -6.59 26.51 -12.30
N VAL A 161 -6.16 26.58 -11.04
CA VAL A 161 -5.74 25.38 -10.29
C VAL A 161 -6.91 24.40 -10.15
N ALA A 162 -8.11 24.89 -9.81
CA ALA A 162 -9.29 24.04 -9.75
C ALA A 162 -9.66 23.42 -11.11
N GLN A 163 -9.49 24.17 -12.20
CA GLN A 163 -9.72 23.69 -13.57
C GLN A 163 -8.68 22.63 -13.97
N ALA A 164 -7.40 22.85 -13.67
CA ALA A 164 -6.33 21.89 -13.95
C ALA A 164 -6.55 20.58 -13.17
N LEU A 165 -6.96 20.67 -11.90
CA LEU A 165 -7.25 19.50 -11.06
C LEU A 165 -8.61 18.84 -11.35
N LEU A 166 -9.45 19.44 -12.19
CA LEU A 166 -10.79 18.91 -12.49
C LEU A 166 -10.71 17.60 -13.27
N ASN A 167 -9.79 17.52 -14.24
CA ASN A 167 -9.53 16.30 -15.01
C ASN A 167 -8.04 16.01 -15.06
N PRO A 168 -7.48 15.33 -14.04
CA PRO A 168 -6.06 15.05 -13.95
C PRO A 168 -5.61 13.92 -14.92
N PHE A 169 -6.47 13.46 -15.82
CA PHE A 169 -6.23 12.40 -16.81
C PHE A 169 -6.14 12.94 -18.25
N GLY A 170 -6.04 14.26 -18.39
CA GLY A 170 -5.88 14.96 -19.66
C GLY A 170 -4.50 14.78 -20.29
N ASP A 171 -4.06 15.82 -20.99
CA ASP A 171 -2.76 15.87 -21.71
C ASP A 171 -1.98 17.14 -21.31
N ASP A 172 -2.34 17.75 -20.18
CA ASP A 172 -1.69 18.95 -19.64
C ASP A 172 -0.40 18.56 -18.87
N ASP A 173 0.53 19.50 -18.72
CA ASP A 173 1.85 19.24 -18.11
C ASP A 173 1.79 18.76 -16.63
N ASP A 174 0.69 19.09 -15.93
CA ASP A 174 0.46 18.72 -14.52
C ASP A 174 -0.39 17.44 -14.35
N ASP A 175 -0.82 16.82 -15.46
CA ASP A 175 -1.67 15.62 -15.43
C ASP A 175 -0.89 14.35 -15.04
N PHE A 176 -1.63 13.32 -14.67
CA PHE A 176 -1.02 12.04 -14.36
C PHE A 176 -0.42 11.37 -15.60
N GLU A 177 0.86 11.04 -15.50
CA GLU A 177 1.64 10.23 -16.45
C GLU A 177 1.18 8.76 -16.51
N CYS A 178 -0.02 8.53 -17.04
CA CYS A 178 -0.68 7.23 -17.06
C CYS A 178 0.04 6.23 -17.97
N ILE A 179 0.62 6.72 -19.07
CA ILE A 179 1.43 5.94 -20.01
C ILE A 179 2.66 5.37 -19.29
N TYR A 180 3.40 6.23 -18.59
CA TYR A 180 4.54 5.81 -17.78
C TYR A 180 4.14 4.79 -16.72
N LEU A 181 3.01 5.02 -16.03
CA LEU A 181 2.51 4.11 -15.01
C LEU A 181 2.19 2.71 -15.58
N ILE A 182 1.56 2.63 -16.76
CA ILE A 182 1.28 1.36 -17.45
C ILE A 182 2.59 0.63 -17.78
N ASP A 183 3.55 1.32 -18.41
CA ASP A 183 4.82 0.70 -18.82
C ASP A 183 5.63 0.21 -17.61
N LYS A 184 5.72 1.03 -16.57
CA LYS A 184 6.37 0.67 -15.30
C LYS A 184 5.69 -0.55 -14.69
N ASN A 185 4.37 -0.53 -14.56
CA ASN A 185 3.62 -1.63 -13.94
C ASN A 185 3.76 -2.93 -14.74
N PHE A 186 3.72 -2.85 -16.08
CA PHE A 186 3.89 -4.02 -16.94
C PHE A 186 5.29 -4.62 -16.81
N ALA A 187 6.34 -3.79 -16.89
CA ALA A 187 7.72 -4.25 -16.76
C ALA A 187 8.00 -4.82 -15.35
N THR A 188 7.60 -4.10 -14.30
CA THR A 188 7.86 -4.52 -12.91
C THR A 188 7.07 -5.77 -12.55
N SER A 189 5.80 -5.88 -12.94
CA SER A 189 4.98 -7.06 -12.61
C SER A 189 5.51 -8.34 -13.25
N LEU A 190 5.98 -8.27 -14.51
CA LEU A 190 6.61 -9.40 -15.19
C LEU A 190 7.98 -9.74 -14.59
N CYS A 191 8.78 -8.73 -14.23
CA CYS A 191 10.07 -8.94 -13.56
C CYS A 191 9.90 -9.61 -12.19
N ILE A 192 8.88 -9.23 -11.43
CA ILE A 192 8.53 -9.87 -10.15
C ILE A 192 8.10 -11.32 -10.41
N ALA A 193 7.21 -11.56 -11.38
CA ALA A 193 6.74 -12.91 -11.74
C ALA A 193 7.87 -13.86 -12.19
N ASP A 194 8.90 -13.34 -12.88
CA ASP A 194 10.04 -14.12 -13.37
C ASP A 194 11.11 -14.39 -12.30
N ASN A 195 11.31 -13.47 -11.35
CA ASN A 195 12.30 -13.60 -10.28
C ASN A 195 11.74 -14.35 -9.06
N TYR A 196 10.94 -15.39 -9.30
CA TYR A 196 10.47 -16.29 -8.26
C TYR A 196 11.64 -17.06 -7.63
N ASP A 197 11.68 -17.11 -6.29
CA ASP A 197 12.63 -17.87 -5.46
C ASP A 197 14.14 -17.62 -5.68
N ARG A 198 14.50 -16.48 -6.30
CA ARG A 198 15.91 -16.07 -6.47
C ARG A 198 16.42 -15.25 -5.29
N LEU A 199 16.51 -15.87 -4.12
CA LEU A 199 16.94 -15.18 -2.91
C LEU A 199 18.48 -15.15 -2.75
N PRO A 200 19.06 -14.03 -2.29
CA PRO A 200 20.44 -14.01 -1.80
C PRO A 200 20.63 -14.96 -0.62
N LYS A 201 21.83 -15.56 -0.50
CA LYS A 201 22.16 -16.44 0.62
C LYS A 201 22.09 -15.68 1.95
N ILE A 202 21.35 -16.23 2.92
CA ILE A 202 21.21 -15.66 4.27
C ILE A 202 22.59 -15.64 4.95
N ARG A 203 22.99 -14.47 5.45
CA ARG A 203 24.23 -14.25 6.20
C ARG A 203 23.94 -13.33 7.39
N PRO A 204 24.67 -13.47 8.51
CA PRO A 204 24.55 -12.53 9.62
C PRO A 204 24.91 -11.14 9.13
N ASP A 205 24.06 -10.17 9.48
CA ASP A 205 24.28 -8.77 9.14
C ASP A 205 25.41 -8.17 10.00
N PRO A 206 25.97 -7.00 9.63
CA PRO A 206 27.04 -6.35 10.37
C PRO A 206 26.72 -6.01 11.84
N PHE A 207 25.44 -5.99 12.22
CA PHE A 207 24.96 -5.66 13.56
C PHE A 207 24.55 -6.91 14.36
N TRP A 208 24.59 -8.11 13.78
CA TRP A 208 24.16 -9.37 14.40
C TRP A 208 24.75 -9.62 15.80
N ARG A 209 26.01 -9.22 16.03
CA ARG A 209 26.70 -9.34 17.34
C ARG A 209 27.01 -8.01 18.02
N SER A 210 26.64 -6.88 17.41
CA SER A 210 27.07 -5.56 17.87
C SER A 210 25.86 -4.71 18.25
N ASN A 211 25.83 -4.22 19.50
CA ASN A 211 24.84 -3.21 19.93
C ASN A 211 25.14 -1.80 19.35
N LYS A 212 25.99 -1.70 18.33
CA LYS A 212 26.33 -0.44 17.66
C LYS A 212 25.17 -0.04 16.75
N ARG A 213 24.64 1.16 16.96
CA ARG A 213 23.66 1.77 16.06
C ARG A 213 24.32 2.10 14.72
N SER A 214 23.53 2.10 13.65
CA SER A 214 23.95 2.38 12.29
C SER A 214 24.89 3.59 12.20
N PRO A 215 25.96 3.53 11.38
CA PRO A 215 26.87 4.66 11.23
C PRO A 215 26.13 5.85 10.61
N ALA A 216 26.13 6.98 11.31
CA ALA A 216 25.67 8.25 10.75
C ALA A 216 26.74 8.80 9.80
N SER A 217 26.34 9.32 8.65
CA SER A 217 27.22 10.13 7.80
C SER A 217 27.81 11.29 8.62
N PRO A 218 29.06 11.74 8.37
CA PRO A 218 29.66 12.87 9.09
C PRO A 218 28.78 14.13 9.07
N SER A 219 28.05 14.36 7.96
CA SER A 219 27.11 15.48 7.80
C SER A 219 25.85 15.35 8.67
N THR A 220 25.41 14.12 8.97
CA THR A 220 24.22 13.83 9.78
C THR A 220 24.56 13.69 11.26
N ALA A 221 25.80 13.32 11.60
CA ALA A 221 26.25 13.19 12.98
C ALA A 221 26.29 14.53 13.74
N LEU A 222 26.45 15.65 13.03
CA LEU A 222 26.35 17.01 13.59
C LEU A 222 24.91 17.39 13.93
N VAL A 223 23.92 16.77 13.26
CA VAL A 223 22.50 16.92 13.56
C VAL A 223 22.17 15.88 14.62
N GLY A 224 22.52 16.16 15.87
CA GLY A 224 22.22 15.29 17.00
C GLY A 224 20.74 14.91 17.02
N VAL A 225 20.43 13.63 16.80
CA VAL A 225 19.05 13.13 16.86
C VAL A 225 18.69 12.94 18.33
N ASN A 226 17.97 13.91 18.89
CA ASN A 226 17.40 13.79 20.22
C ASN A 226 16.15 12.90 20.18
N PHE A 227 16.16 11.82 20.95
CA PHE A 227 14.97 11.01 21.16
C PHE A 227 13.97 11.82 21.99
N LYS A 228 12.81 12.18 21.42
CA LYS A 228 11.77 12.92 22.15
C LYS A 228 11.17 11.99 23.21
N ILE A 229 11.53 12.21 24.47
CA ILE A 229 10.81 11.64 25.61
C ILE A 229 9.67 12.59 25.95
N THR A 230 8.43 12.09 25.95
CA THR A 230 7.23 12.87 26.31
C THR A 230 7.38 13.45 27.72
N SER A 231 6.86 14.66 27.94
CA SER A 231 6.98 15.46 29.17
C SER A 231 6.55 14.80 30.48
N ASN A 232 5.88 13.65 30.43
CA ASN A 232 5.39 12.93 31.62
C ASN A 232 6.41 11.96 32.21
N ASN A 233 7.53 11.70 31.52
CA ASN A 233 8.64 10.94 32.06
C ASN A 233 9.82 11.87 32.32
N GLN A 234 9.98 12.32 33.58
CA GLN A 234 11.26 12.85 34.02
C GLN A 234 12.29 11.73 33.91
N ALA A 235 13.11 11.77 32.87
CA ALA A 235 14.24 10.87 32.73
C ALA A 235 15.28 11.22 33.82
N SER A 236 15.22 10.51 34.94
CA SER A 236 16.27 10.46 35.95
C SER A 236 17.42 9.64 35.36
N TRP A 237 18.39 10.30 34.73
CA TRP A 237 19.61 9.65 34.30
C TRP A 237 20.53 9.40 35.50
N THR A 238 20.89 8.16 35.74
CA THR A 238 21.87 7.77 36.76
C THR A 238 23.27 7.97 36.21
N ARG A 239 24.28 8.18 37.08
CA ARG A 239 25.67 8.44 36.66
C ARG A 239 26.26 7.34 35.75
N ASP A 240 25.72 6.13 35.82
CA ASP A 240 26.13 4.99 35.00
C ASP A 240 25.65 5.13 33.53
N ASP A 241 24.54 5.82 33.30
CA ASP A 241 24.02 6.10 31.95
C ASP A 241 24.91 7.11 31.20
N LEU A 242 25.59 8.01 31.95
CA LEU A 242 26.51 9.01 31.43
C LEU A 242 27.87 8.45 31.00
N GLN A 243 28.29 7.27 31.49
CA GLN A 243 29.54 6.64 31.03
C GLN A 243 29.39 5.98 29.65
N THR A 244 28.17 5.61 29.25
CA THR A 244 27.89 4.99 27.94
C THR A 244 27.82 6.04 26.81
N ILE A 245 27.64 7.31 27.16
CA ILE A 245 27.57 8.44 26.22
C ILE A 245 28.94 9.13 26.20
N GLY A 246 29.85 8.61 25.38
CA GLY A 246 31.21 9.13 25.25
C GLY A 246 31.25 10.62 24.90
N ARG A 247 32.03 11.38 25.69
CA ARG A 247 32.73 12.65 25.35
C ARG A 247 32.02 13.62 24.39
N GLY A 248 30.75 13.92 24.62
CA GLY A 248 30.06 15.07 24.01
C GLY A 248 30.01 16.24 24.99
N LYS A 249 30.59 17.39 24.61
CA LYS A 249 30.61 18.62 25.41
C LYS A 249 29.19 19.15 25.62
N ILE A 250 28.69 19.14 26.85
CA ILE A 250 27.39 19.76 27.20
C ILE A 250 27.59 21.28 27.20
N MET A 251 26.94 21.98 26.27
CA MET A 251 26.86 23.43 26.28
C MET A 251 25.50 23.82 26.84
N ASN A 252 25.49 24.35 28.07
CA ASN A 252 24.30 24.95 28.66
C ASN A 252 23.97 26.24 27.90
N ILE A 253 22.89 26.22 27.10
CA ILE A 253 22.29 27.44 26.57
C ILE A 253 21.33 27.94 27.64
N ALA A 254 21.72 28.99 28.37
CA ALA A 254 20.82 29.73 29.23
C ALA A 254 19.78 30.44 28.37
N SER A 255 18.50 30.16 28.59
CA SER A 255 17.40 30.92 27.97
C SER A 255 17.12 32.17 28.82
N PRO A 256 16.98 33.37 28.23
CA PRO A 256 16.81 34.61 28.98
C PRO A 256 15.38 34.77 29.50
N HIS A 257 15.31 35.19 30.77
CA HIS A 257 14.21 35.77 31.55
C HIS A 257 12.78 35.80 30.97
N SER A 258 11.86 35.09 31.65
CA SER A 258 10.44 35.42 31.72
C SER A 258 10.13 36.06 33.07
N HIS A 259 9.67 37.31 33.06
CA HIS A 259 9.20 38.05 34.22
C HIS A 259 7.96 37.40 34.86
N HIS A 260 7.93 37.50 36.20
CA HIS A 260 6.87 37.18 37.15
C HIS A 260 5.43 37.39 36.70
N LEU A 261 4.54 36.48 37.14
CA LEU A 261 3.33 36.80 37.91
C LEU A 261 2.95 35.55 38.73
N GLU A 262 3.11 35.66 40.05
CA GLU A 262 2.58 34.72 41.04
C GLU A 262 1.07 34.88 41.13
N GLU A 263 0.32 33.77 41.16
CA GLU A 263 -0.97 33.77 41.85
C GLU A 263 -1.16 32.46 42.63
N SER A 264 -1.49 32.64 43.89
CA SER A 264 -1.50 31.66 44.95
C SER A 264 -2.89 31.09 45.14
N THR A 265 -3.06 29.76 45.00
CA THR A 265 -4.14 29.07 45.70
C THR A 265 -3.67 27.73 46.24
N ASN A 266 -3.40 27.76 47.53
CA ASN A 266 -3.08 26.66 48.40
C ASN A 266 -4.35 25.80 48.61
N ARG A 267 -4.41 24.58 48.07
CA ARG A 267 -5.37 23.55 48.52
C ARG A 267 -4.65 22.21 48.70
N LYS A 268 -4.58 21.77 49.94
CA LYS A 268 -4.05 20.47 50.39
C LYS A 268 -4.85 19.32 49.75
N PRO A 269 -4.22 18.19 49.37
CA PRO A 269 -4.93 17.02 48.86
C PRO A 269 -5.50 16.16 50.00
N LEU A 270 -6.78 15.77 49.86
CA LEU A 270 -7.45 14.75 50.67
C LEU A 270 -6.95 13.36 50.26
N ARG A 271 -6.42 12.60 51.22
CA ARG A 271 -6.08 11.17 51.08
C ARG A 271 -7.34 10.32 51.20
N LEU A 272 -7.58 9.43 50.24
CA LEU A 272 -8.22 8.14 50.50
C LEU A 272 -7.35 7.04 49.88
N ALA A 273 -7.05 6.03 50.69
CA ALA A 273 -6.23 4.89 50.37
C ALA A 273 -7.08 3.72 49.83
N GLN A 274 -6.49 2.91 48.94
CA GLN A 274 -6.63 1.45 48.79
C GLN A 274 -5.80 1.07 47.54
N ASN A 275 -4.67 0.34 47.72
CA ASN A 275 -4.52 -1.12 47.50
C ASN A 275 -4.93 -1.56 46.08
N SER A 276 -4.23 -2.35 45.28
CA SER A 276 -2.97 -3.12 45.38
C SER A 276 -2.88 -3.95 44.07
N THR A 277 -1.67 -4.11 43.51
CA THR A 277 -1.14 -5.27 42.76
C THR A 277 -1.98 -6.00 41.68
N PHE A 278 -1.43 -6.17 40.46
CA PHE A 278 -1.16 -7.51 39.90
C PHE A 278 -0.27 -7.48 38.64
N GLN A 279 0.83 -8.24 38.66
CA GLN A 279 1.63 -8.63 37.49
C GLN A 279 1.10 -9.96 36.92
N ILE A 280 1.15 -10.15 35.60
CA ILE A 280 1.17 -11.50 35.00
C ILE A 280 2.19 -11.52 33.85
N ASN A 281 3.30 -12.23 34.09
CA ASN A 281 4.21 -12.75 33.07
C ASN A 281 3.56 -13.98 32.39
N HIS A 282 3.63 -14.07 31.07
CA HIS A 282 3.49 -15.35 30.37
C HIS A 282 4.75 -15.63 29.55
N SER A 283 5.60 -16.50 30.09
CA SER A 283 6.64 -17.23 29.39
C SER A 283 6.27 -18.71 29.44
N ILE A 284 5.99 -19.31 28.28
CA ILE A 284 5.75 -20.75 28.10
C ILE A 284 7.09 -21.38 27.68
N PRO A 285 7.62 -22.41 28.37
CA PRO A 285 8.74 -23.18 27.87
C PRO A 285 8.27 -24.44 27.12
N LEU A 286 8.94 -24.74 26.00
CA LEU A 286 8.96 -26.07 25.39
C LEU A 286 9.62 -27.07 26.33
N ASN A 287 9.02 -28.25 26.51
CA ASN A 287 9.79 -29.47 26.78
C ASN A 287 9.08 -30.70 26.21
N LEU A 288 9.79 -31.42 25.34
CA LEU A 288 9.48 -32.75 24.83
C LEU A 288 9.85 -33.79 25.91
N SER A 289 8.93 -34.70 26.25
CA SER A 289 9.31 -36.06 26.64
C SER A 289 8.17 -37.05 26.30
N MET A 290 8.52 -38.09 25.54
CA MET A 290 7.71 -39.27 25.28
C MET A 290 7.51 -40.08 26.57
N ASN A 291 6.29 -40.58 26.82
CA ASN A 291 6.07 -41.97 27.22
C ASN A 291 4.60 -42.40 27.11
N ASN A 292 4.45 -43.67 26.74
CA ASN A 292 3.23 -44.44 26.51
C ASN A 292 2.35 -44.59 27.77
N ASP A 293 1.02 -44.63 27.59
CA ASP A 293 0.16 -45.83 27.69
C ASP A 293 -1.31 -45.47 27.99
N ASP A 294 -2.19 -46.23 27.35
CA ASP A 294 -3.55 -46.65 27.75
C ASP A 294 -4.79 -45.71 27.74
N ASN A 295 -5.64 -46.01 26.75
CA ASN A 295 -7.06 -46.41 26.84
C ASN A 295 -8.19 -45.44 27.26
N ASN A 296 -9.25 -45.53 26.44
CA ASN A 296 -10.68 -45.27 26.72
C ASN A 296 -11.15 -43.82 26.93
N GLU A 297 -11.88 -43.25 25.95
CA GLU A 297 -13.35 -43.35 25.82
C GLU A 297 -13.93 -42.22 24.94
N LEU A 298 -14.89 -42.63 24.11
CA LEU A 298 -15.99 -41.88 23.49
C LEU A 298 -16.23 -40.43 23.96
N LEU A 299 -16.40 -39.50 23.00
CA LEU A 299 -17.69 -38.83 22.75
C LEU A 299 -17.65 -37.91 21.51
N ARG A 300 -18.64 -38.13 20.64
CA ARG A 300 -18.98 -37.36 19.46
C ARG A 300 -19.37 -35.92 19.85
N TYR A 301 -18.91 -34.92 19.10
CA TYR A 301 -19.55 -33.61 19.05
C TYR A 301 -20.03 -33.29 17.63
N LYS A 302 -21.36 -33.20 17.50
CA LYS A 302 -22.11 -32.71 16.34
C LYS A 302 -22.03 -31.18 16.30
N PHE A 303 -21.80 -30.60 15.13
CA PHE A 303 -22.00 -29.17 14.83
C PHE A 303 -23.48 -28.89 14.55
N PRO A 304 -24.09 -27.83 15.13
CA PRO A 304 -25.38 -27.33 14.67
C PRO A 304 -25.19 -26.27 13.57
N VAL A 305 -25.86 -26.49 12.44
CA VAL A 305 -26.11 -25.51 11.39
C VAL A 305 -27.41 -24.80 11.75
N HIS A 306 -27.38 -23.48 11.88
CA HIS A 306 -28.59 -22.66 11.90
C HIS A 306 -28.64 -21.82 10.62
N LEU A 307 -29.77 -21.94 9.92
CA LEU A 307 -30.27 -20.95 8.96
C LEU A 307 -30.52 -19.61 9.66
#